data_AF-A0A956T1X1-F1
#
_entry.id   AF-A0A956T1X1-F1
#
_cell.length_a   1.000
_cell.length_b   1.000
_cell.length_c   1.000
_cell.angle_alpha   90.00
_cell.angle_beta   90.00
_cell.angle_gamma   90.00
#
_symmetry.space_group_name_H-M   'P 1'
#
loop_
_entity.id
_entity.type
_entity.pdbx_description
1 polymer ?
#
loop_
_entity_poly.entity_id
_entity_poly.type
_entity_poly.pdbx_seq_one_letter_code
_entity_poly.pdbx_strand_id
1 'polypeptide(L)'
;MTPSINTRPVYSAPAPARAKKAAKQEKPTRGGLGDSFQADWKSQLSDLKTTLVAQEELGISSVVNSKQAGEILERYKSDKTPTEDLKVIADRAVADEDMLPEFTQEVKTAAAAITGAAGPDHPSVVDLRHLAFVSVDNGDLNAKTGKLEHASKDIDQVEYAEKLPNGDIRMMVGIADVDSLVKKGDVIDNQAMRHGATVYTDDKIFPMLPRNLSEDSTSLNEKTDRLSVIKQFDVTPEGEIKGLKVFRGYVNNRAQMAYDSVNEYLTDGTGARPPQLQDETLAQQMDLQSEAAQRIRHFFHSKGSLDLESGEARAEISDGHVKGMKKEIQSVAKDKVKFNMMAANISSMNVLDAAGMPTLRRIVKTPEKWDRIKELAGKFDYQLPSDPDAKALNAFLESRKEADPGAHEELSSKVVRLVGRGEYVVAKPGEPMEGHFCLAAPDYGHTTAPNRRAPDLVNQRIEKAYAEGRECPYTVEEMEALAEHFNQQE
;
A
#
# COMPACT_ATOMS: atom_id res chain seq x y z
N MET A 1 -19.51 -4.29 30.93
CA MET A 1 -20.38 -5.16 30.09
C MET A 1 -19.75 -5.20 28.71
N THR A 2 -19.04 -6.27 28.40
CA THR A 2 -18.37 -6.48 27.10
C THR A 2 -19.43 -6.79 26.04
N PRO A 3 -19.57 -5.99 24.97
CA PRO A 3 -20.40 -6.40 23.86
C PRO A 3 -19.71 -7.56 23.14
N SER A 4 -20.44 -8.65 22.95
CA SER A 4 -20.05 -9.78 22.12
C SER A 4 -19.93 -9.27 20.68
N ILE A 5 -18.68 -9.09 20.21
CA ILE A 5 -18.40 -8.84 18.80
C ILE A 5 -18.56 -10.19 18.09
N ASN A 6 -19.58 -10.29 17.25
CA ASN A 6 -19.83 -11.47 16.43
C ASN A 6 -18.79 -11.49 15.30
N THR A 7 -17.64 -12.14 15.52
CA THR A 7 -16.58 -12.27 14.52
C THR A 7 -17.06 -13.20 13.41
N ARG A 8 -17.44 -12.64 12.25
CA ARG A 8 -17.50 -13.45 11.03
C ARG A 8 -16.08 -13.89 10.65
N PRO A 9 -15.88 -15.14 10.21
CA PRO A 9 -14.59 -15.54 9.67
C PRO A 9 -14.25 -14.67 8.45
N VAL A 10 -12.96 -14.33 8.29
CA VAL A 10 -12.40 -13.48 7.21
C VAL A 10 -12.68 -14.04 5.81
N TYR A 11 -13.18 -15.27 5.73
CA TYR A 11 -13.49 -15.97 4.49
C TYR A 11 -14.88 -16.61 4.55
N SER A 12 -15.93 -15.87 4.21
CA SER A 12 -17.15 -16.48 3.67
C SER A 12 -17.03 -16.44 2.14
N ALA A 13 -16.81 -17.60 1.50
CA ALA A 13 -16.71 -17.67 0.05
C ALA A 13 -17.95 -17.02 -0.61
N PRO A 14 -17.81 -16.11 -1.58
CA PRO A 14 -18.95 -15.61 -2.33
C PRO A 14 -19.56 -16.78 -3.11
N ALA A 15 -20.89 -16.90 -3.07
CA ALA A 15 -21.61 -17.83 -3.93
C ALA A 15 -21.39 -17.41 -5.40
N PRO A 16 -21.18 -18.35 -6.34
CA PRO A 16 -20.93 -18.00 -7.73
C PRO A 16 -22.11 -17.20 -8.29
N ALA A 17 -21.81 -15.99 -8.79
CA ALA A 17 -22.78 -15.14 -9.46
C ALA A 17 -23.30 -15.85 -10.72
N ARG A 18 -24.55 -16.30 -10.70
CA ARG A 18 -25.22 -16.85 -11.89
C ARG A 18 -25.40 -15.72 -12.92
N ALA A 19 -24.56 -15.71 -13.96
CA ALA A 19 -24.76 -14.88 -15.13
C ALA A 19 -26.14 -15.15 -15.76
N LYS A 20 -26.98 -14.12 -15.87
CA LYS A 20 -28.27 -14.18 -16.57
C LYS A 20 -28.07 -14.00 -18.08
N LYS A 21 -28.81 -14.83 -18.82
CA LYS A 21 -28.86 -15.06 -20.28
C LYS A 21 -28.58 -13.88 -21.21
N ALA A 22 -27.83 -14.22 -22.26
CA ALA A 22 -27.53 -13.48 -23.47
C ALA A 22 -28.77 -12.89 -24.21
N ALA A 23 -28.63 -11.65 -24.66
CA ALA A 23 -29.44 -11.05 -25.71
C ALA A 23 -28.69 -11.13 -27.06
N LYS A 24 -29.44 -11.40 -28.12
CA LYS A 24 -28.97 -11.70 -29.49
C LYS A 24 -28.10 -10.59 -30.10
N GLN A 25 -26.98 -10.98 -30.69
CA GLN A 25 -26.18 -10.16 -31.59
C GLN A 25 -26.88 -9.96 -32.94
N GLU A 26 -27.08 -8.70 -33.35
CA GLU A 26 -27.23 -8.32 -34.76
C GLU A 26 -25.86 -8.03 -35.37
N LYS A 27 -25.66 -8.46 -36.63
CA LYS A 27 -24.41 -8.31 -37.38
C LYS A 27 -24.12 -6.83 -37.71
N PRO A 28 -22.89 -6.33 -37.56
CA PRO A 28 -22.53 -5.03 -38.11
C PRO A 28 -22.14 -5.14 -39.59
N THR A 29 -22.78 -4.32 -40.41
CA THR A 29 -22.38 -3.99 -41.79
C THR A 29 -21.06 -3.23 -41.82
N ARG A 30 -20.23 -3.53 -42.82
CA ARG A 30 -18.97 -2.83 -43.12
C ARG A 30 -19.23 -1.35 -43.43
N GLY A 31 -18.66 -0.45 -42.62
CA GLY A 31 -18.59 0.98 -42.91
C GLY A 31 -17.69 1.74 -41.93
N GLY A 32 -16.59 2.29 -42.43
CA GLY A 32 -15.88 3.47 -41.90
C GLY A 32 -15.27 3.42 -40.50
N LEU A 33 -14.01 2.96 -40.39
CA LEU A 33 -13.12 3.37 -39.28
C LEU A 33 -12.72 4.83 -39.52
N GLY A 34 -13.25 5.77 -38.74
CA GLY A 34 -12.84 7.18 -38.82
C GLY A 34 -13.46 8.07 -37.75
N ASP A 35 -14.76 7.91 -37.46
CA ASP A 35 -15.48 8.90 -36.66
C ASP A 35 -15.79 8.47 -35.21
N SER A 36 -15.65 7.19 -34.86
CA SER A 36 -15.93 6.68 -33.50
C SER A 36 -14.80 6.91 -32.49
N PHE A 37 -13.63 7.38 -32.92
CA PHE A 37 -12.49 7.69 -32.04
C PHE A 37 -12.49 9.17 -31.59
N GLN A 38 -13.21 10.05 -32.28
CA GLN A 38 -13.32 11.48 -31.93
C GLN A 38 -14.47 11.82 -30.98
N ALA A 39 -15.41 10.90 -30.74
CA ALA A 39 -16.52 11.11 -29.81
C ALA A 39 -16.16 10.75 -28.36
N ASP A 40 -15.22 9.83 -28.16
CA ASP A 40 -14.88 9.24 -26.86
C ASP A 40 -14.06 10.20 -25.97
N TRP A 41 -13.09 10.92 -26.54
CA TRP A 41 -12.29 11.90 -25.77
C TRP A 41 -13.09 13.12 -25.30
N LYS A 42 -14.15 13.51 -26.03
CA LYS A 42 -15.03 14.62 -25.60
C LYS A 42 -15.95 14.21 -24.45
N SER A 43 -16.37 12.94 -24.42
CA SER A 43 -17.07 12.36 -23.27
C SER A 43 -16.14 12.28 -22.07
N GLN A 44 -14.91 11.77 -22.26
CA GLN A 44 -13.90 11.70 -21.19
C GLN A 44 -13.49 13.10 -20.68
N LEU A 45 -13.43 14.12 -21.54
CA LEU A 45 -13.21 15.51 -21.11
C LEU A 45 -14.44 16.15 -20.45
N SER A 46 -15.65 15.75 -20.85
CA SER A 46 -16.89 16.13 -20.19
C SER A 46 -16.94 15.55 -18.79
N ASP A 47 -16.59 14.28 -18.63
CA ASP A 47 -16.50 13.57 -17.36
C ASP A 47 -15.41 14.18 -16.48
N LEU A 48 -14.19 14.42 -17.03
CA LEU A 48 -13.12 15.17 -16.33
C LEU A 48 -13.56 16.56 -15.86
N LYS A 49 -14.30 17.31 -16.69
CA LYS A 49 -14.85 18.62 -16.29
C LYS A 49 -15.93 18.49 -15.21
N THR A 50 -16.71 17.42 -15.23
CA THR A 50 -17.75 17.15 -14.24
C THR A 50 -17.12 16.72 -12.91
N THR A 51 -16.05 15.93 -12.94
CA THR A 51 -15.21 15.58 -11.79
C THR A 51 -14.51 16.82 -11.22
N LEU A 52 -13.95 17.70 -12.06
CA LEU A 52 -13.36 18.97 -11.62
C LEU A 52 -14.38 19.91 -10.97
N VAL A 53 -15.60 19.98 -11.50
CA VAL A 53 -16.70 20.78 -10.91
C VAL A 53 -17.20 20.15 -9.60
N ALA A 54 -17.32 18.83 -9.52
CA ALA A 54 -17.65 18.14 -8.26
C ALA A 54 -16.55 18.31 -7.21
N GLN A 55 -15.28 18.33 -7.61
CA GLN A 55 -14.15 18.68 -6.76
C GLN A 55 -14.20 20.16 -6.31
N GLU A 56 -14.66 21.10 -7.15
CA GLU A 56 -14.92 22.50 -6.76
C GLU A 56 -16.06 22.64 -5.75
N GLU A 57 -17.18 21.94 -5.97
CA GLU A 57 -18.36 22.00 -5.09
C GLU A 57 -18.14 21.28 -3.74
N LEU A 58 -17.28 20.26 -3.69
CA LEU A 58 -16.84 19.58 -2.45
C LEU A 58 -15.64 20.26 -1.77
N GLY A 59 -15.17 21.39 -2.29
CA GLY A 59 -14.04 22.15 -1.73
C GLY A 59 -12.64 21.58 -2.05
N ILE A 60 -12.55 20.42 -2.70
CA ILE A 60 -11.31 19.72 -3.11
C ILE A 60 -10.51 20.56 -4.14
N SER A 61 -11.14 21.29 -5.06
CA SER A 61 -10.42 22.14 -6.04
C SER A 61 -9.93 23.47 -5.43
N SER A 62 -10.64 24.03 -4.45
CA SER A 62 -10.19 25.23 -3.70
C SER A 62 -8.94 24.95 -2.85
N VAL A 63 -8.71 23.67 -2.56
CA VAL A 63 -7.57 23.08 -1.85
C VAL A 63 -6.36 22.86 -2.78
N VAL A 64 -6.60 22.73 -4.08
CA VAL A 64 -5.61 22.26 -5.05
C VAL A 64 -4.93 23.44 -5.78
N ASN A 65 -5.64 24.48 -6.22
CA ASN A 65 -5.05 25.50 -7.10
C ASN A 65 -4.78 26.86 -6.45
N SER A 66 -3.75 26.94 -5.60
CA SER A 66 -3.20 28.25 -5.21
C SER A 66 -2.48 28.90 -6.39
N LYS A 67 -2.50 30.25 -6.47
CA LYS A 67 -1.74 31.01 -7.48
C LYS A 67 -0.28 30.56 -7.52
N GLN A 68 0.30 30.30 -6.36
CA GLN A 68 1.68 29.83 -6.23
C GLN A 68 1.88 28.42 -6.80
N ALA A 69 0.94 27.49 -6.60
CA ALA A 69 1.01 26.17 -7.21
C ALA A 69 1.01 26.26 -8.75
N GLY A 70 0.18 27.14 -9.31
CA GLY A 70 0.18 27.43 -10.75
C GLY A 70 1.52 27.99 -11.25
N GLU A 71 2.08 28.97 -10.54
CA GLU A 71 3.40 29.56 -10.86
C GLU A 71 4.53 28.53 -10.77
N ILE A 72 4.49 27.62 -9.79
CA ILE A 72 5.46 26.51 -9.66
C ILE A 72 5.36 25.60 -10.90
N LEU A 73 4.16 25.11 -11.23
CA LEU A 73 3.96 24.23 -12.37
C LEU A 73 4.38 24.89 -13.67
N GLU A 74 4.00 26.15 -13.91
CA GLU A 74 4.38 26.90 -15.10
C GLU A 74 5.90 27.00 -15.24
N ARG A 75 6.61 27.29 -14.14
CA ARG A 75 8.08 27.37 -14.13
C ARG A 75 8.74 26.05 -14.54
N TYR A 76 8.27 24.92 -14.04
CA TYR A 76 8.84 23.61 -14.39
C TYR A 76 8.42 23.13 -15.79
N LYS A 77 7.15 23.31 -16.18
CA LYS A 77 6.64 22.93 -17.50
C LYS A 77 7.25 23.77 -18.63
N SER A 78 7.55 25.04 -18.38
CA SER A 78 8.14 25.95 -19.37
C SER A 78 9.64 25.73 -19.59
N ASP A 79 10.35 25.08 -18.67
CA ASP A 79 11.75 24.74 -18.86
C ASP A 79 11.92 23.60 -19.89
N LYS A 80 12.34 23.98 -21.09
CA LYS A 80 12.62 23.05 -22.21
C LYS A 80 14.12 22.88 -22.47
N THR A 81 14.97 23.26 -21.53
CA THR A 81 16.44 23.17 -21.69
C THR A 81 16.87 21.70 -21.77
N PRO A 82 17.51 21.24 -22.86
CA PRO A 82 18.05 19.88 -22.92
C PRO A 82 19.03 19.62 -21.77
N THR A 83 18.89 18.48 -21.09
CA THR A 83 19.74 18.11 -19.95
C THR A 83 19.81 16.60 -19.82
N GLU A 84 20.94 16.11 -19.29
CA GLU A 84 21.13 14.71 -18.89
C GLU A 84 20.95 14.53 -17.38
N ASP A 85 20.75 15.62 -16.63
CA ASP A 85 20.51 15.58 -15.18
C ASP A 85 19.13 14.98 -14.88
N LEU A 86 19.14 13.78 -14.30
CA LEU A 86 17.94 13.02 -13.96
C LEU A 86 17.02 13.75 -12.96
N LYS A 87 17.54 14.64 -12.11
CA LYS A 87 16.71 15.43 -11.18
C LYS A 87 15.87 16.44 -11.94
N VAL A 88 16.45 17.10 -12.93
CA VAL A 88 15.74 18.08 -13.75
C VAL A 88 14.72 17.38 -14.64
N ILE A 89 15.05 16.20 -15.18
CA ILE A 89 14.10 15.37 -15.94
C ILE A 89 12.94 14.94 -15.04
N ALA A 90 13.22 14.46 -13.83
CA ALA A 90 12.21 14.06 -12.86
C ALA A 90 11.29 15.23 -12.45
N ASP A 91 11.85 16.42 -12.22
CA ASP A 91 11.08 17.62 -11.89
C ASP A 91 10.08 17.99 -12.98
N ARG A 92 10.49 17.88 -14.23
CA ARG A 92 9.62 18.15 -15.39
C ARG A 92 8.56 17.07 -15.54
N ALA A 93 8.93 15.79 -15.42
CA ALA A 93 8.00 14.67 -15.53
C ALA A 93 6.88 14.75 -14.48
N VAL A 94 7.24 15.03 -13.22
CA VAL A 94 6.25 15.20 -12.13
C VAL A 94 5.37 16.43 -12.40
N ALA A 95 5.95 17.54 -12.86
CA ALA A 95 5.18 18.72 -13.21
C ALA A 95 4.21 18.47 -14.37
N ASP A 96 4.63 17.74 -15.42
CA ASP A 96 3.82 17.42 -16.60
C ASP A 96 2.56 16.63 -16.22
N GLU A 97 2.61 15.83 -15.15
CA GLU A 97 1.47 15.12 -14.53
C GLU A 97 0.73 15.95 -13.46
N ASP A 98 0.91 17.28 -13.44
CA ASP A 98 0.26 18.24 -12.52
C ASP A 98 0.57 18.04 -11.01
N MET A 99 1.59 17.24 -10.69
CA MET A 99 2.15 17.15 -9.34
C MET A 99 3.18 18.25 -9.10
N LEU A 100 3.29 18.74 -7.86
CA LEU A 100 4.19 19.85 -7.54
C LEU A 100 5.62 19.33 -7.26
N PRO A 101 6.64 19.73 -8.04
CA PRO A 101 8.02 19.31 -7.78
C PRO A 101 8.61 19.88 -6.48
N GLU A 102 7.97 20.91 -5.92
CA GLU A 102 8.27 21.48 -4.61
C GLU A 102 7.01 21.95 -3.88
N PHE A 103 7.09 22.04 -2.55
CA PHE A 103 6.01 22.57 -1.72
C PHE A 103 5.83 24.08 -1.86
N THR A 104 4.58 24.54 -1.75
CA THR A 104 4.22 25.96 -1.65
C THR A 104 4.79 26.59 -0.37
N GLN A 105 4.86 27.92 -0.31
CA GLN A 105 5.35 28.63 0.87
C GLN A 105 4.43 28.42 2.08
N GLU A 106 3.12 28.29 1.86
CA GLU A 106 2.14 28.02 2.91
C GLU A 106 2.40 26.65 3.56
N VAL A 107 2.62 25.61 2.75
CA VAL A 107 3.00 24.27 3.25
C VAL A 107 4.34 24.31 3.97
N LYS A 108 5.35 24.99 3.41
CA LYS A 108 6.68 25.15 4.04
C LYS A 108 6.56 25.83 5.41
N THR A 109 5.76 26.88 5.52
CA THR A 109 5.51 27.60 6.79
C THR A 109 4.76 26.74 7.79
N ALA A 110 3.69 26.05 7.38
CA ALA A 110 2.92 25.16 8.25
C ALA A 110 3.79 24.00 8.77
N ALA A 111 4.61 23.41 7.90
CA ALA A 111 5.54 22.36 8.27
C ALA A 111 6.59 22.85 9.28
N ALA A 112 7.15 24.04 9.08
CA ALA A 112 8.13 24.63 9.99
C ALA A 112 7.55 24.96 11.38
N ALA A 113 6.23 25.15 11.50
CA ALA A 113 5.56 25.36 12.77
C ALA A 113 5.45 24.07 13.61
N ILE A 114 5.60 22.90 12.99
CA ILE A 114 5.61 21.60 13.67
C ILE A 114 7.04 21.29 14.11
N THR A 115 7.31 21.46 15.40
CA THR A 115 8.66 21.40 15.98
C THR A 115 9.00 20.04 16.60
N GLY A 116 8.08 19.07 16.57
CA GLY A 116 8.34 17.72 17.07
C GLY A 116 7.14 16.79 16.93
N ALA A 117 7.34 15.55 17.38
CA ALA A 117 6.32 14.51 17.40
C ALA A 117 5.12 14.87 18.29
N ALA A 118 3.93 14.41 17.91
CA ALA A 118 2.75 14.51 18.75
C ALA A 118 2.91 13.66 20.02
N GLY A 119 2.56 14.24 21.17
CA GLY A 119 2.43 13.51 22.43
C GLY A 119 1.03 12.87 22.55
N PRO A 120 0.83 11.95 23.51
CA PRO A 120 -0.48 11.37 23.76
C PRO A 120 -1.52 12.45 24.08
N ASP A 121 -2.55 12.53 23.24
CA ASP A 121 -3.58 13.57 23.26
C ASP A 121 -4.95 13.06 23.71
N HIS A 122 -5.09 11.74 23.91
CA HIS A 122 -6.36 11.11 24.25
C HIS A 122 -6.19 9.99 25.30
N PRO A 123 -7.12 9.85 26.28
CA PRO A 123 -7.03 8.82 27.33
C PRO A 123 -7.06 7.37 26.83
N SER A 124 -7.53 7.13 25.60
CA SER A 124 -7.54 5.78 25.00
C SER A 124 -6.19 5.34 24.44
N VAL A 125 -5.18 6.23 24.41
CA VAL A 125 -3.83 5.88 23.93
C VAL A 125 -3.18 4.94 24.95
N VAL A 126 -2.88 3.72 24.51
CA VAL A 126 -2.25 2.69 25.34
C VAL A 126 -0.73 2.83 25.31
N ASP A 127 -0.07 2.81 26.46
CA ASP A 127 1.40 2.79 26.51
C ASP A 127 1.94 1.38 26.22
N LEU A 128 2.57 1.23 25.04
CA LEU A 128 3.14 -0.01 24.55
C LEU A 128 4.67 0.09 24.38
N ARG A 129 5.30 1.16 24.87
CA ARG A 129 6.76 1.38 24.74
C ARG A 129 7.61 0.30 25.40
N HIS A 130 7.01 -0.43 26.35
CA HIS A 130 7.65 -1.57 27.01
C HIS A 130 7.78 -2.80 26.11
N LEU A 131 7.04 -2.88 24.99
CA LEU A 131 7.12 -3.97 24.02
C LEU A 131 8.30 -3.79 23.06
N ALA A 132 8.78 -4.92 22.53
CA ALA A 132 9.95 -4.98 21.65
C ALA A 132 9.56 -4.80 20.18
N PHE A 133 8.95 -3.65 19.84
CA PHE A 133 8.63 -3.30 18.46
C PHE A 133 9.91 -3.11 17.63
N VAL A 134 9.90 -3.56 16.38
CA VAL A 134 11.03 -3.42 15.43
C VAL A 134 10.53 -3.04 14.04
N SER A 135 11.39 -2.41 13.24
CA SER A 135 11.12 -2.16 11.81
C SER A 135 12.16 -2.83 10.91
N VAL A 136 11.73 -3.21 9.70
CA VAL A 136 12.59 -3.75 8.63
C VAL A 136 12.26 -3.02 7.34
N ASP A 137 13.24 -2.30 6.80
CA ASP A 137 13.04 -1.37 5.69
C ASP A 137 14.23 -1.43 4.71
N ASN A 138 14.21 -0.59 3.67
CA ASN A 138 15.34 -0.45 2.77
C ASN A 138 16.52 0.19 3.50
N GLY A 139 17.74 -0.26 3.18
CA GLY A 139 18.99 0.26 3.72
C GLY A 139 20.13 -0.73 3.54
N ASP A 140 21.35 -0.26 3.73
CA ASP A 140 22.58 -1.04 3.57
C ASP A 140 23.27 -1.19 4.92
N LEU A 141 23.46 -2.41 5.40
CA LEU A 141 24.22 -2.65 6.62
C LEU A 141 25.72 -2.54 6.32
N ASN A 142 26.36 -1.52 6.89
CA ASN A 142 27.82 -1.43 6.84
C ASN A 142 28.44 -2.48 7.77
N ALA A 143 28.95 -3.57 7.20
CA ALA A 143 29.52 -4.69 7.94
C ALA A 143 30.70 -4.31 8.87
N LYS A 144 31.39 -3.19 8.60
CA LYS A 144 32.51 -2.73 9.45
C LYS A 144 32.04 -1.95 10.67
N THR A 145 30.99 -1.16 10.53
CA THR A 145 30.52 -0.25 11.59
C THR A 145 29.28 -0.77 12.31
N GLY A 146 28.58 -1.74 11.72
CA GLY A 146 27.28 -2.25 12.18
C GLY A 146 26.14 -1.23 12.01
N LYS A 147 26.36 -0.12 11.29
CA LYS A 147 25.36 0.93 11.08
C LYS A 147 24.62 0.73 9.76
N LEU A 148 23.36 1.13 9.74
CA LEU A 148 22.60 1.24 8.51
C LEU A 148 22.98 2.54 7.78
N GLU A 149 23.36 2.39 6.52
CA GLU A 149 23.59 3.45 5.55
C GLU A 149 22.43 3.44 4.53
N HIS A 150 22.16 4.59 3.90
CA HIS A 150 21.08 4.71 2.90
C HIS A 150 19.70 4.20 3.36
N ALA A 151 19.47 4.15 4.67
CA ALA A 151 18.24 3.62 5.24
C ALA A 151 17.05 4.52 4.94
N SER A 152 15.89 3.90 4.74
CA SER A 152 14.60 4.59 4.79
C SER A 152 14.49 5.40 6.07
N LYS A 153 13.88 6.58 5.96
CA LYS A 153 13.64 7.47 7.10
C LYS A 153 12.16 7.69 7.35
N ASP A 154 11.33 7.40 6.37
CA ASP A 154 9.88 7.40 6.38
C ASP A 154 9.32 6.07 6.90
N ILE A 155 9.66 5.74 8.16
CA ILE A 155 9.29 4.48 8.78
C ILE A 155 7.81 4.53 9.19
N ASP A 156 6.98 3.96 8.34
CA ASP A 156 5.53 3.91 8.53
C ASP A 156 5.07 2.90 9.58
N GLN A 157 5.84 1.84 9.81
CA GLN A 157 5.35 0.67 10.51
C GLN A 157 6.42 -0.01 11.38
N VAL A 158 5.96 -0.55 12.51
CA VAL A 158 6.74 -1.41 13.41
C VAL A 158 5.92 -2.64 13.79
N GLU A 159 6.60 -3.76 14.05
CA GLU A 159 5.98 -5.05 14.30
C GLU A 159 6.37 -5.58 15.69
N TYR A 160 5.40 -6.20 16.37
CA TYR A 160 5.59 -6.99 17.59
C TYR A 160 4.73 -8.26 17.51
N ALA A 161 5.21 -9.36 18.07
CA ALA A 161 4.53 -10.64 18.09
C ALA A 161 4.59 -11.31 19.48
N GLU A 162 3.53 -12.02 19.85
CA GLU A 162 3.42 -12.79 21.10
C GLU A 162 2.82 -14.17 20.82
N LYS A 163 3.45 -15.24 21.33
CA LYS A 163 2.86 -16.59 21.24
C LYS A 163 1.80 -16.75 22.32
N LEU A 164 0.57 -17.09 21.92
CA LEU A 164 -0.53 -17.32 22.84
C LEU A 164 -0.55 -18.79 23.32
N PRO A 165 -1.12 -19.09 24.51
CA PRO A 165 -1.16 -20.44 25.07
C PRO A 165 -1.86 -21.49 24.19
N ASN A 166 -2.73 -21.06 23.29
CA ASN A 166 -3.45 -21.92 22.35
C ASN A 166 -2.68 -22.19 21.03
N GLY A 167 -1.45 -21.68 20.89
CA GLY A 167 -0.61 -21.86 19.71
C GLY A 167 -0.79 -20.81 18.61
N ASP A 168 -1.75 -19.89 18.77
CA ASP A 168 -1.88 -18.71 17.93
C ASP A 168 -0.70 -17.74 18.16
N ILE A 169 -0.41 -16.90 17.17
CA ILE A 169 0.54 -15.79 17.28
C ILE A 169 -0.24 -14.49 17.25
N ARG A 170 -0.23 -13.73 18.34
CA ARG A 170 -0.75 -12.37 18.35
C ARG A 170 0.24 -11.43 17.71
N MET A 171 -0.17 -10.79 16.63
CA MET A 171 0.56 -9.70 15.99
C MET A 171 0.03 -8.36 16.49
N MET A 172 0.93 -7.41 16.70
CA MET A 172 0.63 -6.00 16.83
C MET A 172 1.48 -5.26 15.80
N VAL A 173 0.82 -4.59 14.85
CA VAL A 173 1.47 -3.71 13.89
C VAL A 173 1.16 -2.27 14.30
N GLY A 174 2.18 -1.53 14.69
CA GLY A 174 2.07 -0.09 14.96
C GLY A 174 2.30 0.69 13.67
N ILE A 175 1.34 1.52 13.27
CA ILE A 175 1.42 2.40 12.10
C ILE A 175 1.56 3.85 12.55
N ALA A 176 2.48 4.62 11.97
CA ALA A 176 2.71 6.03 12.24
C ALA A 176 1.39 6.82 12.29
N ASP A 177 1.08 7.50 13.41
CA ASP A 177 -0.15 8.30 13.57
C ASP A 177 0.01 9.69 12.93
N VAL A 178 0.00 9.73 11.59
CA VAL A 178 0.16 10.94 10.77
C VAL A 178 -0.97 11.94 11.01
N ASP A 179 -2.21 11.46 11.17
CA ASP A 179 -3.38 12.30 11.47
C ASP A 179 -3.22 13.10 12.79
N SER A 180 -2.32 12.72 13.68
CA SER A 180 -2.05 13.52 14.89
C SER A 180 -1.39 14.87 14.60
N LEU A 181 -0.64 14.98 13.49
CA LEU A 181 0.05 16.20 13.08
C LEU A 181 -0.47 16.80 11.77
N VAL A 182 -1.21 16.02 10.98
CA VAL A 182 -1.79 16.44 9.69
C VAL A 182 -3.30 16.23 9.74
N LYS A 183 -4.05 17.24 10.21
CA LYS A 183 -5.51 17.15 10.37
C LYS A 183 -6.24 17.33 9.05
N LYS A 184 -7.41 16.67 8.92
CA LYS A 184 -8.27 16.80 7.73
C LYS A 184 -8.56 18.28 7.44
N GLY A 185 -8.28 18.73 6.23
CA GLY A 185 -8.56 20.08 5.73
C GLY A 185 -7.46 21.13 6.00
N ASP A 186 -6.42 20.80 6.76
CA ASP A 186 -5.29 21.71 6.96
C ASP A 186 -4.42 21.81 5.69
N VAL A 187 -3.59 22.86 5.60
CA VAL A 187 -2.75 23.15 4.42
C VAL A 187 -1.86 21.98 4.00
N ILE A 188 -1.31 21.23 4.96
CA ILE A 188 -0.47 20.06 4.68
C ILE A 188 -1.32 18.86 4.19
N ASP A 189 -2.52 18.68 4.74
CA ASP A 189 -3.45 17.63 4.31
C ASP A 189 -3.91 17.86 2.87
N ASN A 190 -4.31 19.09 2.58
CA ASN A 190 -4.71 19.55 1.26
C ASN A 190 -3.64 19.26 0.20
N GLN A 191 -2.37 19.51 0.53
CA GLN A 191 -1.23 19.16 -0.31
C GLN A 191 -1.05 17.64 -0.46
N ALA A 192 -1.20 16.87 0.63
CA ALA A 192 -1.08 15.43 0.61
C ALA A 192 -2.16 14.77 -0.25
N MET A 193 -3.41 15.24 -0.16
CA MET A 193 -4.52 14.78 -0.99
C MET A 193 -4.30 15.12 -2.46
N ARG A 194 -3.74 16.31 -2.76
CA ARG A 194 -3.34 16.68 -4.13
C ARG A 194 -2.34 15.67 -4.71
N HIS A 195 -1.27 15.37 -3.96
CA HIS A 195 -0.21 14.47 -4.44
C HIS A 195 -0.64 13.00 -4.49
N GLY A 196 -1.55 12.56 -3.61
CA GLY A 196 -2.01 11.17 -3.52
C GLY A 196 -0.97 10.20 -2.94
N ALA A 197 0.31 10.31 -3.34
CA ALA A 197 1.40 9.48 -2.85
C ALA A 197 2.77 10.20 -2.96
N THR A 198 3.78 9.63 -2.31
CA THR A 198 5.18 9.99 -2.56
C THR A 198 5.62 9.36 -3.89
N VAL A 199 6.22 10.15 -4.77
CA VAL A 199 6.83 9.66 -6.01
C VAL A 199 8.31 9.40 -5.77
N TYR A 200 8.72 8.15 -5.96
CA TYR A 200 10.11 7.73 -5.88
C TYR A 200 10.67 7.62 -7.30
N THR A 201 11.57 8.53 -7.68
CA THR A 201 12.45 8.34 -8.83
C THR A 201 13.81 7.87 -8.34
N ASP A 202 14.66 7.36 -9.23
CA ASP A 202 15.96 6.82 -8.83
C ASP A 202 16.87 7.87 -8.15
N ASP A 203 16.79 9.16 -8.53
CA ASP A 203 17.70 10.22 -8.05
C ASP A 203 17.01 11.34 -7.24
N LYS A 204 15.67 11.38 -7.25
CA LYS A 204 14.89 12.36 -6.48
C LYS A 204 13.59 11.76 -5.96
N ILE A 205 13.29 12.05 -4.70
CA ILE A 205 12.02 11.70 -4.06
C ILE A 205 11.16 12.96 -3.96
N PHE A 206 9.91 12.87 -4.39
CA PHE A 206 8.88 13.90 -4.25
C PHE A 206 7.91 13.46 -3.17
N PRO A 207 8.16 13.86 -1.91
CA PRO A 207 7.41 13.32 -0.79
C PRO A 207 5.98 13.87 -0.79
N MET A 208 5.03 13.03 -0.41
CA MET A 208 3.64 13.44 -0.17
C MET A 208 3.56 14.46 0.97
N LEU A 209 4.33 14.23 2.04
CA LEU A 209 4.42 15.08 3.22
C LEU A 209 5.78 15.78 3.31
N PRO A 210 5.87 16.99 3.89
CA PRO A 210 7.14 17.63 4.23
C PRO A 210 8.06 16.69 5.02
N ARG A 211 9.35 16.67 4.68
CA ARG A 211 10.33 15.71 5.23
C ARG A 211 10.47 15.79 6.76
N ASN A 212 10.31 16.96 7.37
CA ASN A 212 10.33 17.08 8.84
C ASN A 212 9.15 16.37 9.54
N LEU A 213 8.10 16.03 8.79
CA LEU A 213 7.05 15.14 9.22
C LEU A 213 7.41 13.70 8.88
N SER A 214 7.41 13.38 7.57
CA SER A 214 7.51 12.00 7.08
C SER A 214 8.79 11.30 7.49
N GLU A 215 9.92 12.01 7.64
CA GLU A 215 11.22 11.43 8.02
C GLU A 215 11.58 11.64 9.49
N ASP A 216 10.73 12.33 10.27
CA ASP A 216 11.02 12.63 11.67
C ASP A 216 9.78 12.61 12.59
N SER A 217 8.94 13.65 12.54
CA SER A 217 7.91 13.87 13.56
C SER A 217 6.83 12.78 13.59
N THR A 218 6.52 12.17 12.45
CA THR A 218 5.56 11.05 12.34
C THR A 218 6.27 9.71 12.12
N SER A 219 7.51 9.71 11.64
CA SER A 219 8.29 8.49 11.40
C SER A 219 8.56 7.71 12.70
N LEU A 220 8.41 6.38 12.64
CA LEU A 220 8.71 5.44 13.71
C LEU A 220 10.21 5.14 13.82
N ASN A 221 11.02 6.21 13.86
CA ASN A 221 12.48 6.14 13.91
C ASN A 221 12.99 5.33 15.11
N GLU A 222 14.13 4.67 14.95
CA GLU A 222 14.77 3.85 15.99
C GLU A 222 14.95 4.62 17.31
N LYS A 223 14.63 3.96 18.43
CA LYS A 223 14.74 4.45 19.82
C LYS A 223 13.93 5.71 20.10
N THR A 224 12.94 6.01 19.27
CA THR A 224 12.03 7.14 19.50
C THR A 224 10.67 6.68 19.95
N ASP A 225 10.09 7.43 20.89
CA ASP A 225 8.69 7.25 21.28
C ASP A 225 7.80 7.95 20.25
N ARG A 226 6.78 7.24 19.78
CA ARG A 226 5.86 7.72 18.74
C ARG A 226 4.43 7.26 18.98
N LEU A 227 3.47 8.12 18.62
CA LEU A 227 2.08 7.72 18.52
C LEU A 227 1.88 6.83 17.29
N SER A 228 1.03 5.83 17.45
CA SER A 228 0.72 4.88 16.41
C SER A 228 -0.74 4.44 16.47
N VAL A 229 -1.30 4.13 15.30
CA VAL A 229 -2.50 3.32 15.19
C VAL A 229 -2.07 1.85 15.21
N ILE A 230 -2.50 1.13 16.23
CA ILE A 230 -2.17 -0.28 16.46
C ILE A 230 -3.23 -1.16 15.83
N LYS A 231 -2.78 -2.09 15.01
CA LYS A 231 -3.57 -3.16 14.42
C LYS A 231 -3.17 -4.45 15.09
N GLN A 232 -4.08 -5.00 15.88
CA GLN A 232 -3.87 -6.26 16.57
C GLN A 232 -4.72 -7.35 15.91
N PHE A 233 -4.10 -8.49 15.65
CA PHE A 233 -4.78 -9.68 15.14
C PHE A 233 -4.03 -10.93 15.59
N ASP A 234 -4.73 -12.05 15.66
CA ASP A 234 -4.19 -13.35 16.02
C ASP A 234 -4.09 -14.23 14.76
N VAL A 235 -2.93 -14.86 14.55
CA VAL A 235 -2.63 -15.77 13.44
C VAL A 235 -2.65 -17.21 13.95
N THR A 236 -3.59 -18.00 13.45
CA THR A 236 -3.74 -19.42 13.81
C THR A 236 -2.57 -20.29 13.31
N PRO A 237 -2.40 -21.52 13.81
CA PRO A 237 -1.49 -22.50 13.21
C PRO A 237 -1.70 -22.71 11.71
N GLU A 238 -2.95 -22.63 11.25
CA GLU A 238 -3.36 -22.76 9.85
C GLU A 238 -3.19 -21.46 9.05
N GLY A 239 -2.82 -20.35 9.69
CA GLY A 239 -2.59 -19.04 9.08
C GLY A 239 -3.84 -18.18 8.87
N GLU A 240 -5.01 -18.62 9.34
CA GLU A 240 -6.20 -17.78 9.42
C GLU A 240 -5.98 -16.61 10.39
N ILE A 241 -6.48 -15.42 10.00
CA ILE A 241 -6.42 -14.17 10.76
C ILE A 241 -7.73 -14.00 11.54
N LYS A 242 -7.65 -13.75 12.86
CA LYS A 242 -8.82 -13.53 13.73
C LYS A 242 -8.49 -12.55 14.86
N GLY A 243 -9.42 -12.31 15.80
CA GLY A 243 -9.14 -11.53 17.01
C GLY A 243 -8.84 -10.05 16.76
N LEU A 244 -9.46 -9.48 15.73
CA LEU A 244 -9.12 -8.18 15.15
C LEU A 244 -9.43 -7.01 16.08
N LYS A 245 -8.48 -6.09 16.25
CA LYS A 245 -8.68 -4.81 16.94
C LYS A 245 -7.88 -3.70 16.29
N VAL A 246 -8.44 -2.50 16.33
CA VAL A 246 -7.77 -1.25 15.96
C VAL A 246 -7.91 -0.27 17.12
N PHE A 247 -6.80 0.28 17.60
CA PHE A 247 -6.76 1.25 18.70
C PHE A 247 -5.50 2.12 18.62
N ARG A 248 -5.42 3.19 19.41
CA ARG A 248 -4.24 4.07 19.43
C ARG A 248 -3.27 3.64 20.53
N GLY A 249 -1.97 3.69 20.22
CA GLY A 249 -0.91 3.30 21.13
C GLY A 249 0.30 4.22 21.04
N TYR A 250 1.12 4.21 22.08
CA TYR A 250 2.41 4.88 22.13
C TYR A 250 3.49 3.81 22.14
N VAL A 251 4.32 3.77 21.10
CA VAL A 251 5.31 2.71 20.84
C VAL A 251 6.73 3.26 20.87
N ASN A 252 7.70 2.37 21.00
CA ASN A 252 9.12 2.70 20.80
C ASN A 252 9.72 1.67 19.83
N ASN A 253 10.25 2.14 18.69
CA ASN A 253 10.94 1.25 17.75
C ASN A 253 12.30 0.85 18.36
N ARG A 254 12.43 -0.36 18.89
CA ARG A 254 13.65 -0.81 19.57
C ARG A 254 14.84 -0.98 18.63
N ALA A 255 14.57 -1.31 17.37
CA ALA A 255 15.59 -1.55 16.36
C ALA A 255 15.03 -1.36 14.95
N GLN A 256 15.74 -0.57 14.15
CA GLN A 256 15.58 -0.51 12.71
C GLN A 256 16.60 -1.46 12.06
N MET A 257 16.15 -2.27 11.09
CA MET A 257 16.96 -3.23 10.36
C MET A 257 16.75 -3.10 8.84
N ALA A 258 17.70 -3.60 8.06
CA ALA A 258 17.62 -3.63 6.60
C ALA A 258 17.10 -4.98 6.10
N TYR A 259 16.37 -4.98 4.98
CA TYR A 259 15.91 -6.21 4.33
C TYR A 259 17.04 -7.20 4.05
N ASP A 260 18.18 -6.74 3.54
CA ASP A 260 19.28 -7.62 3.14
C ASP A 260 19.87 -8.35 4.36
N SER A 261 20.10 -7.64 5.47
CA SER A 261 20.67 -8.24 6.69
C SER A 261 19.69 -9.16 7.43
N VAL A 262 18.40 -8.83 7.42
CA VAL A 262 17.36 -9.73 7.95
C VAL A 262 17.21 -10.95 7.05
N ASN A 263 17.33 -10.78 5.73
CA ASN A 263 17.23 -11.89 4.80
C ASN A 263 18.38 -12.89 4.98
N GLU A 264 19.61 -12.42 5.18
CA GLU A 264 20.74 -13.28 5.53
C GLU A 264 20.44 -14.11 6.78
N TYR A 265 19.92 -13.47 7.84
CA TYR A 265 19.56 -14.17 9.08
C TYR A 265 18.45 -15.21 8.90
N LEU A 266 17.38 -14.86 8.18
CA LEU A 266 16.20 -15.72 8.02
C LEU A 266 16.38 -16.83 6.98
N THR A 267 17.34 -16.71 6.06
CA THR A 267 17.61 -17.74 5.05
C THR A 267 18.40 -18.89 5.67
N ASP A 268 17.79 -20.08 5.69
CA ASP A 268 18.37 -21.35 6.17
C ASP A 268 18.86 -21.38 7.63
N GLY A 269 18.62 -20.33 8.42
CA GLY A 269 19.00 -20.23 9.84
C GLY A 269 20.51 -20.30 10.11
N THR A 270 21.33 -20.20 9.07
CA THR A 270 22.81 -20.30 9.14
C THR A 270 23.50 -18.98 8.84
N GLY A 271 22.77 -17.97 8.38
CA GLY A 271 23.33 -16.64 8.13
C GLY A 271 23.66 -15.87 9.39
N ALA A 272 24.51 -14.85 9.23
CA ALA A 272 24.95 -14.03 10.35
C ALA A 272 23.78 -13.23 10.94
N ARG A 273 23.67 -13.20 12.26
CA ARG A 273 22.74 -12.29 12.95
C ARG A 273 23.20 -10.84 12.77
N PRO A 274 22.35 -9.92 12.30
CA PRO A 274 22.67 -8.49 12.32
C PRO A 274 22.91 -8.02 13.76
N PRO A 275 23.69 -6.93 13.97
CA PRO A 275 24.07 -6.46 15.30
C PRO A 275 22.91 -6.30 16.29
N GLN A 276 21.75 -5.86 15.79
CA GLN A 276 20.52 -5.66 16.56
C GLN A 276 19.98 -6.98 17.13
N LEU A 277 20.08 -8.07 16.38
CA LEU A 277 19.57 -9.40 16.77
C LEU A 277 20.57 -10.19 17.64
N GLN A 278 21.66 -9.56 18.10
CA GLN A 278 22.46 -10.08 19.22
C GLN A 278 21.69 -9.96 20.55
N ASP A 279 20.69 -9.08 20.62
CA ASP A 279 19.69 -9.09 21.68
C ASP A 279 18.70 -10.25 21.43
N GLU A 280 18.68 -11.22 22.35
CA GLU A 280 17.83 -12.41 22.24
C GLU A 280 16.33 -12.09 22.19
N THR A 281 15.88 -10.99 22.81
CA THR A 281 14.48 -10.56 22.73
C THR A 281 14.13 -10.15 21.30
N LEU A 282 15.03 -9.40 20.66
CA LEU A 282 14.82 -8.96 19.28
C LEU A 282 14.94 -10.13 18.29
N ALA A 283 15.85 -11.07 18.52
CA ALA A 283 15.95 -12.30 17.74
C ALA A 283 14.65 -13.13 17.80
N GLN A 284 14.11 -13.35 19.00
CA GLN A 284 12.84 -14.05 19.20
C GLN A 284 11.67 -13.33 18.54
N GLN A 285 11.63 -12.00 18.59
CA GLN A 285 10.64 -11.21 17.87
C GLN A 285 10.73 -11.43 16.36
N MET A 286 11.93 -11.36 15.78
CA MET A 286 12.14 -11.56 14.35
C MET A 286 11.69 -12.96 13.90
N ASP A 287 12.07 -14.00 14.66
CA ASP A 287 11.70 -15.38 14.36
C ASP A 287 10.17 -15.57 14.42
N LEU A 288 9.51 -15.03 15.45
CA LEU A 288 8.07 -15.18 15.64
C LEU A 288 7.26 -14.38 14.60
N GLN A 289 7.73 -13.19 14.22
CA GLN A 289 7.14 -12.41 13.12
C GLN A 289 7.29 -13.11 11.77
N SER A 290 8.42 -13.80 11.54
CA SER A 290 8.64 -14.66 10.37
C SER A 290 7.72 -15.87 10.36
N GLU A 291 7.55 -16.55 11.51
CA GLU A 291 6.61 -17.67 11.65
C GLU A 291 5.18 -17.23 11.31
N ALA A 292 4.73 -16.08 11.82
CA ALA A 292 3.41 -15.53 11.52
C ALA A 292 3.24 -15.25 10.01
N ALA A 293 4.20 -14.57 9.38
CA ALA A 293 4.15 -14.26 7.96
C ALA A 293 4.11 -15.52 7.09
N GLN A 294 4.87 -16.55 7.44
CA GLN A 294 4.86 -17.83 6.72
C GLN A 294 3.51 -18.53 6.83
N ARG A 295 2.89 -18.54 8.01
CA ARG A 295 1.53 -19.07 8.21
C ARG A 295 0.51 -18.32 7.36
N ILE A 296 0.55 -16.98 7.37
CA ILE A 296 -0.32 -16.12 6.56
C ILE A 296 -0.12 -16.40 5.06
N ARG A 297 1.13 -16.46 4.59
CA ARG A 297 1.47 -16.78 3.20
C ARG A 297 0.87 -18.11 2.79
N HIS A 298 1.07 -19.15 3.60
CA HIS A 298 0.53 -20.49 3.32
C HIS A 298 -1.00 -20.48 3.22
N PHE A 299 -1.67 -19.78 4.15
CA PHE A 299 -3.12 -19.65 4.14
C PHE A 299 -3.62 -19.00 2.84
N PHE A 300 -3.12 -17.82 2.47
CA PHE A 300 -3.55 -17.13 1.26
C PHE A 300 -3.18 -17.87 -0.03
N HIS A 301 -2.02 -18.53 -0.05
CA HIS A 301 -1.64 -19.39 -1.17
C HIS A 301 -2.64 -20.55 -1.34
N SER A 302 -3.11 -21.17 -0.26
CA SER A 302 -4.14 -22.21 -0.31
C SER A 302 -5.50 -21.71 -0.86
N LYS A 303 -5.76 -20.39 -0.71
CA LYS A 303 -6.92 -19.67 -1.26
C LYS A 303 -6.72 -19.19 -2.70
N GLY A 304 -5.52 -19.33 -3.26
CA GLY A 304 -5.21 -18.97 -4.65
C GLY A 304 -4.57 -17.59 -4.81
N SER A 305 -3.97 -17.01 -3.76
CA SER A 305 -3.13 -15.82 -3.94
C SER A 305 -1.97 -16.14 -4.90
N LEU A 306 -1.75 -15.28 -5.88
CA LEU A 306 -0.75 -15.46 -6.92
C LEU A 306 0.64 -15.06 -6.39
N ASP A 307 1.64 -15.92 -6.61
CA ASP A 307 3.05 -15.56 -6.41
C ASP A 307 3.63 -14.96 -7.70
N LEU A 308 3.30 -13.69 -7.97
CA LEU A 308 3.76 -12.99 -9.18
C LEU A 308 5.11 -12.33 -8.91
N GLU A 309 6.11 -12.74 -9.70
CA GLU A 309 7.42 -12.12 -9.71
C GLU A 309 7.47 -10.99 -10.76
N SER A 310 7.92 -9.81 -10.35
CA SER A 310 8.32 -8.74 -11.26
C SER A 310 9.84 -8.60 -11.30
N GLY A 311 10.37 -8.59 -12.52
CA GLY A 311 11.77 -8.29 -12.80
C GLY A 311 12.08 -6.81 -12.68
N GLU A 312 11.97 -6.23 -11.50
CA GLU A 312 12.30 -4.83 -11.31
C GLU A 312 13.83 -4.66 -11.23
N ALA A 313 14.35 -3.75 -12.07
CA ALA A 313 15.75 -3.37 -12.06
C ALA A 313 15.84 -1.91 -11.60
N ARG A 314 16.66 -1.66 -10.59
CA ARG A 314 16.90 -0.33 -10.04
C ARG A 314 18.19 0.25 -10.62
N ALA A 315 18.16 1.51 -11.01
CA ALA A 315 19.37 2.19 -11.45
C ALA A 315 20.28 2.48 -10.25
N GLU A 316 21.56 2.17 -10.39
CA GLU A 316 22.59 2.65 -9.46
C GLU A 316 23.04 4.02 -9.93
N ILE A 317 22.75 5.06 -9.15
CA ILE A 317 23.00 6.45 -9.53
C ILE A 317 24.13 7.05 -8.69
N SER A 318 25.01 7.79 -9.35
CA SER A 318 26.03 8.63 -8.71
C SER A 318 26.08 9.97 -9.43
N ASP A 319 26.04 11.06 -8.65
CA ASP A 319 26.10 12.45 -9.14
C ASP A 319 25.10 12.76 -10.26
N GLY A 320 23.87 12.25 -10.16
CA GLY A 320 22.81 12.47 -11.15
C GLY A 320 22.90 11.62 -12.42
N HIS A 321 23.83 10.65 -12.47
CA HIS A 321 24.05 9.80 -13.64
C HIS A 321 23.96 8.32 -13.29
N VAL A 322 23.38 7.52 -14.19
CA VAL A 322 23.34 6.06 -14.08
C VAL A 322 24.76 5.48 -14.20
N LYS A 323 25.16 4.67 -13.21
CA LYS A 323 26.44 3.95 -13.15
C LYS A 323 26.27 2.45 -13.34
N GLY A 324 25.08 1.91 -13.04
CA GLY A 324 24.79 0.49 -13.10
C GLY A 324 23.30 0.21 -12.98
N MET A 325 22.93 -1.07 -13.04
CA MET A 325 21.58 -1.55 -12.81
C MET A 325 21.66 -2.76 -11.88
N LYS A 326 20.90 -2.74 -10.79
CA LYS A 326 20.78 -3.86 -9.85
C LYS A 326 19.39 -4.45 -9.97
N LYS A 327 19.29 -5.76 -10.17
CA LYS A 327 18.01 -6.46 -10.11
C LYS A 327 17.53 -6.50 -8.66
N GLU A 328 16.28 -6.13 -8.45
CA GLU A 328 15.62 -6.30 -7.18
C GLU A 328 15.12 -7.74 -7.05
N ILE A 329 15.56 -8.42 -5.98
CA ILE A 329 15.24 -9.83 -5.75
C ILE A 329 14.28 -9.92 -4.58
N GLN A 330 13.21 -10.71 -4.75
CA GLN A 330 12.29 -11.05 -3.68
C GLN A 330 13.02 -11.89 -2.63
N SER A 331 12.75 -11.64 -1.34
CA SER A 331 13.51 -12.23 -0.24
C SER A 331 12.60 -12.65 0.91
N VAL A 332 13.08 -13.53 1.79
CA VAL A 332 12.31 -14.01 2.95
C VAL A 332 11.96 -12.84 3.87
N ALA A 333 12.87 -11.86 4.01
CA ALA A 333 12.63 -10.65 4.77
C ALA A 333 11.54 -9.76 4.15
N LYS A 334 11.54 -9.61 2.81
CA LYS A 334 10.48 -8.85 2.11
C LYS A 334 9.14 -9.55 2.20
N ASP A 335 9.11 -10.88 2.05
CA ASP A 335 7.89 -11.68 2.27
C ASP A 335 7.35 -11.53 3.69
N LYS A 336 8.23 -11.55 4.70
CA LYS A 336 7.85 -11.34 6.10
C LYS A 336 7.05 -10.04 6.25
N VAL A 337 7.63 -8.92 5.85
CA VAL A 337 6.98 -7.61 5.95
C VAL A 337 5.71 -7.57 5.10
N LYS A 338 5.76 -8.06 3.85
CA LYS A 338 4.62 -8.08 2.92
C LYS A 338 3.40 -8.78 3.52
N PHE A 339 3.55 -10.00 4.02
CA PHE A 339 2.41 -10.78 4.52
C PHE A 339 1.90 -10.29 5.89
N ASN A 340 2.78 -9.78 6.76
CA ASN A 340 2.34 -9.15 8.00
C ASN A 340 1.54 -7.86 7.73
N MET A 341 1.96 -7.05 6.75
CA MET A 341 1.20 -5.84 6.36
C MET A 341 -0.08 -6.16 5.61
N MET A 342 -0.07 -7.21 4.77
CA MET A 342 -1.30 -7.71 4.15
C MET A 342 -2.32 -8.10 5.22
N ALA A 343 -1.91 -8.85 6.24
CA ALA A 343 -2.78 -9.21 7.35
C ALA A 343 -3.28 -8.00 8.15
N ALA A 344 -2.42 -7.00 8.40
CA ALA A 344 -2.81 -5.76 9.06
C ALA A 344 -3.85 -4.98 8.24
N ASN A 345 -3.64 -4.84 6.92
CA ASN A 345 -4.57 -4.21 5.99
C ASN A 345 -5.95 -4.90 6.04
N ILE A 346 -5.99 -6.24 5.87
CA ILE A 346 -7.23 -7.02 5.91
C ILE A 346 -7.92 -6.90 7.27
N SER A 347 -7.16 -6.91 8.36
CA SER A 347 -7.69 -6.77 9.72
C SER A 347 -8.41 -5.44 9.91
N SER A 348 -7.83 -4.33 9.44
CA SER A 348 -8.44 -3.01 9.49
C SER A 348 -9.76 -2.96 8.73
N MET A 349 -9.74 -3.45 7.49
CA MET A 349 -10.90 -3.48 6.60
C MET A 349 -12.07 -4.26 7.23
N ASN A 350 -11.80 -5.44 7.77
CA ASN A 350 -12.79 -6.27 8.45
C ASN A 350 -13.37 -5.64 9.72
N VAL A 351 -12.54 -4.96 10.53
CA VAL A 351 -13.00 -4.27 11.74
C VAL A 351 -13.95 -3.13 11.39
N LEU A 352 -13.59 -2.33 10.38
CA LEU A 352 -14.40 -1.21 9.94
C LEU A 352 -15.73 -1.67 9.29
N ASP A 353 -15.70 -2.73 8.51
CA ASP A 353 -16.90 -3.30 7.90
C ASP A 353 -17.86 -3.89 8.94
N ALA A 354 -17.32 -4.61 9.93
CA ALA A 354 -18.12 -5.10 11.05
C ALA A 354 -18.77 -3.96 11.86
N ALA A 355 -18.14 -2.78 11.87
CA ALA A 355 -18.66 -1.57 12.49
C ALA A 355 -19.63 -0.79 11.60
N GLY A 356 -19.83 -1.20 10.34
CA GLY A 356 -20.65 -0.49 9.38
C GLY A 356 -20.06 0.86 8.95
N MET A 357 -18.73 1.00 8.99
CA MET A 357 -18.03 2.20 8.51
C MET A 357 -17.77 2.09 7.00
N PRO A 358 -18.07 3.13 6.20
CA PRO A 358 -17.61 3.17 4.82
C PRO A 358 -16.08 3.31 4.79
N THR A 359 -15.43 2.76 3.76
CA THR A 359 -13.96 2.68 3.69
C THR A 359 -13.43 2.78 2.28
N LEU A 360 -12.18 3.24 2.13
CA LEU A 360 -11.44 3.14 0.87
C LEU A 360 -10.78 1.77 0.78
N ARG A 361 -11.20 0.98 -0.20
CA ARG A 361 -10.69 -0.35 -0.52
C ARG A 361 -9.72 -0.28 -1.69
N ARG A 362 -8.78 -1.23 -1.73
CA ARG A 362 -7.87 -1.44 -2.86
C ARG A 362 -8.20 -2.78 -3.49
N ILE A 363 -8.80 -2.75 -4.67
CA ILE A 363 -9.25 -3.95 -5.37
C ILE A 363 -8.39 -4.21 -6.60
N VAL A 364 -8.34 -5.46 -7.02
CA VAL A 364 -7.91 -5.85 -8.37
C VAL A 364 -9.04 -6.72 -8.87
N LYS A 365 -9.76 -6.20 -9.86
CA LYS A 365 -10.93 -6.87 -10.41
C LYS A 365 -10.56 -8.21 -11.01
N THR A 366 -11.58 -9.04 -11.18
CA THR A 366 -11.49 -10.25 -11.97
C THR A 366 -10.98 -9.90 -13.39
N PRO A 367 -9.96 -10.62 -13.92
CA PRO A 367 -9.34 -10.25 -15.19
C PRO A 367 -10.32 -10.17 -16.36
N GLU A 368 -10.48 -8.98 -16.94
CA GLU A 368 -11.27 -8.80 -18.18
C GLU A 368 -10.64 -9.53 -19.37
N LYS A 369 -9.31 -9.71 -19.36
CA LYS A 369 -8.53 -10.37 -20.41
C LYS A 369 -8.27 -11.85 -20.12
N TRP A 370 -9.16 -12.52 -19.37
CA TRP A 370 -8.99 -13.93 -19.00
C TRP A 370 -8.78 -14.86 -20.20
N ASP A 371 -9.47 -14.63 -21.33
CA ASP A 371 -9.26 -15.43 -22.55
C ASP A 371 -7.81 -15.40 -23.04
N ARG A 372 -7.13 -14.25 -22.92
CA ARG A 372 -5.70 -14.14 -23.26
C ARG A 372 -4.80 -14.86 -22.25
N ILE A 373 -5.21 -14.91 -20.98
CA ILE A 373 -4.50 -15.70 -19.95
C ILE A 373 -4.64 -17.20 -20.28
N LYS A 374 -5.83 -17.65 -20.70
CA LYS A 374 -6.05 -19.03 -21.18
C LYS A 374 -5.22 -19.35 -22.41
N GLU A 375 -5.17 -18.46 -23.40
CA GLU A 375 -4.31 -18.62 -24.58
C GLU A 375 -2.82 -18.71 -24.21
N LEU A 376 -2.38 -17.89 -23.25
CA LEU A 376 -1.01 -17.93 -22.75
C LEU A 376 -0.70 -19.27 -22.07
N ALA A 377 -1.59 -19.75 -21.19
CA ALA A 377 -1.46 -21.06 -20.55
C ALA A 377 -1.47 -22.22 -21.57
N GLY A 378 -2.31 -22.11 -22.62
CA GLY A 378 -2.40 -23.09 -23.70
C GLY A 378 -1.11 -23.27 -24.51
N LYS A 379 -0.24 -22.26 -24.58
CA LYS A 379 1.11 -22.39 -25.18
C LYS A 379 2.03 -23.33 -24.41
N PHE A 380 1.68 -23.64 -23.18
CA PHE A 380 2.39 -24.56 -22.28
C PHE A 380 1.62 -25.86 -22.06
N ASP A 381 0.66 -26.18 -22.95
CA ASP A 381 -0.24 -27.32 -22.85
C ASP A 381 -1.05 -27.36 -21.54
N TYR A 382 -1.27 -26.19 -20.91
CA TYR A 382 -2.03 -26.06 -19.67
C TYR A 382 -3.42 -25.47 -19.94
N GLN A 383 -4.46 -26.14 -19.44
CA GLN A 383 -5.84 -25.69 -19.61
C GLN A 383 -6.36 -25.02 -18.33
N LEU A 384 -6.65 -23.73 -18.43
CA LEU A 384 -7.34 -22.96 -17.40
C LEU A 384 -8.87 -23.08 -17.56
N PRO A 385 -9.65 -22.94 -16.46
CA PRO A 385 -11.11 -23.01 -16.49
C PRO A 385 -11.73 -21.91 -17.35
N SER A 386 -12.99 -22.10 -17.76
CA SER A 386 -13.71 -21.13 -18.58
C SER A 386 -13.82 -19.77 -17.91
N ASP A 387 -14.19 -19.78 -16.62
CA ASP A 387 -14.34 -18.62 -15.78
C ASP A 387 -13.01 -18.29 -15.07
N PRO A 388 -12.72 -17.01 -14.79
CA PRO A 388 -11.55 -16.61 -14.04
C PRO A 388 -11.45 -17.27 -12.67
N ASP A 389 -10.31 -17.90 -12.40
CA ASP A 389 -10.05 -18.59 -11.15
C ASP A 389 -8.58 -18.37 -10.73
N ALA A 390 -8.40 -17.63 -9.64
CA ALA A 390 -7.08 -17.29 -9.14
C ALA A 390 -6.29 -18.53 -8.69
N LYS A 391 -6.96 -19.55 -8.12
CA LYS A 391 -6.30 -20.78 -7.66
C LYS A 391 -5.80 -21.62 -8.83
N ALA A 392 -6.58 -21.73 -9.90
CA ALA A 392 -6.16 -22.41 -11.12
C ALA A 392 -5.02 -21.67 -11.82
N LEU A 393 -5.07 -20.32 -11.86
CA LEU A 393 -3.99 -19.50 -12.39
C LEU A 393 -2.71 -19.67 -11.57
N ASN A 394 -2.81 -19.69 -10.23
CA ASN A 394 -1.66 -19.92 -9.36
C ASN A 394 -1.04 -21.31 -9.60
N ALA A 395 -1.87 -22.35 -9.70
CA ALA A 395 -1.38 -23.70 -9.97
C ALA A 395 -0.65 -23.80 -11.33
N PHE A 396 -1.12 -23.05 -12.34
CA PHE A 396 -0.40 -22.91 -13.60
C PHE A 396 0.97 -22.25 -13.41
N LEU A 397 1.01 -21.09 -12.75
CA LEU A 397 2.23 -20.31 -12.50
C LEU A 397 3.28 -21.11 -11.73
N GLU A 398 2.88 -21.78 -10.64
CA GLU A 398 3.75 -22.64 -9.83
C GLU A 398 4.33 -23.79 -10.67
N SER A 399 3.50 -24.47 -11.48
CA SER A 399 3.99 -25.53 -12.36
C SER A 399 5.03 -25.05 -13.37
N ARG A 400 4.98 -23.76 -13.76
CA ARG A 400 5.96 -23.16 -14.67
C ARG A 400 7.21 -22.72 -13.91
N LYS A 401 7.07 -22.22 -12.69
CA LYS A 401 8.19 -21.91 -11.79
C LYS A 401 9.03 -23.16 -11.48
N GLU A 402 8.38 -24.30 -11.21
CA GLU A 402 9.06 -25.58 -10.99
C GLU A 402 9.78 -26.09 -12.24
N ALA A 403 9.17 -25.92 -13.42
CA ALA A 403 9.71 -26.43 -14.68
C ALA A 403 10.86 -25.57 -15.24
N ASP A 404 10.74 -24.26 -15.17
CA ASP A 404 11.73 -23.29 -15.65
C ASP A 404 11.70 -22.00 -14.80
N PRO A 405 12.42 -21.98 -13.67
CA PRO A 405 12.51 -20.79 -12.82
C PRO A 405 13.04 -19.56 -13.57
N GLY A 406 13.90 -19.74 -14.59
CA GLY A 406 14.52 -18.65 -15.33
C GLY A 406 13.55 -17.92 -16.26
N ALA A 407 12.57 -18.64 -16.81
CA ALA A 407 11.52 -18.06 -17.66
C ALA A 407 10.27 -17.62 -16.89
N HIS A 408 10.15 -17.98 -15.60
CA HIS A 408 8.96 -17.72 -14.79
C HIS A 408 8.67 -16.22 -14.63
N GLU A 409 9.68 -15.39 -14.45
CA GLU A 409 9.54 -13.94 -14.31
C GLU A 409 8.90 -13.27 -15.54
N GLU A 410 9.30 -13.69 -16.75
CA GLU A 410 8.70 -13.17 -17.99
C GLU A 410 7.23 -13.58 -18.10
N LEU A 411 6.91 -14.81 -17.70
CA LEU A 411 5.54 -15.30 -17.65
C LEU A 411 4.70 -14.51 -16.64
N SER A 412 5.21 -14.31 -15.43
CA SER A 412 4.57 -13.55 -14.36
C SER A 412 4.30 -12.12 -14.80
N SER A 413 5.26 -11.44 -15.43
CA SER A 413 5.08 -10.09 -15.98
C SER A 413 3.96 -10.02 -17.04
N LYS A 414 3.87 -11.03 -17.93
CA LYS A 414 2.78 -11.12 -18.91
C LYS A 414 1.43 -11.29 -18.23
N VAL A 415 1.35 -12.15 -17.22
CA VAL A 415 0.11 -12.38 -16.46
C VAL A 415 -0.32 -11.11 -15.71
N VAL A 416 0.60 -10.41 -15.03
CA VAL A 416 0.32 -9.11 -14.36
C VAL A 416 -0.36 -8.13 -15.33
N ARG A 417 0.19 -7.96 -16.54
CA ARG A 417 -0.37 -7.04 -17.56
C ARG A 417 -1.76 -7.45 -18.07
N LEU A 418 -2.09 -8.74 -17.99
CA LEU A 418 -3.39 -9.28 -18.42
C LEU A 418 -4.43 -9.26 -17.30
N VAL A 419 -4.02 -9.41 -16.04
CA VAL A 419 -4.93 -9.30 -14.88
C VAL A 419 -5.50 -7.89 -14.78
N GLY A 420 -4.69 -6.87 -15.02
CA GLY A 420 -5.10 -5.47 -14.94
C GLY A 420 -4.53 -4.76 -13.72
N ARG A 421 -4.80 -3.46 -13.63
CA ARG A 421 -4.33 -2.60 -12.52
C ARG A 421 -5.20 -2.75 -11.28
N GLY A 422 -4.63 -2.43 -10.13
CA GLY A 422 -5.42 -2.19 -8.93
C GLY A 422 -6.10 -0.82 -8.99
N GLU A 423 -7.18 -0.67 -8.24
CA GLU A 423 -7.92 0.59 -8.13
C GLU A 423 -8.45 0.78 -6.69
N TYR A 424 -8.51 2.03 -6.27
CA TYR A 424 -9.22 2.46 -5.08
C TYR A 424 -10.72 2.58 -5.38
N VAL A 425 -11.55 2.03 -4.50
CA VAL A 425 -13.01 2.12 -4.57
C VAL A 425 -13.57 2.34 -3.18
N VAL A 426 -14.80 2.87 -3.08
CA VAL A 426 -15.48 3.02 -1.80
C VAL A 426 -16.32 1.79 -1.52
N ALA A 427 -16.07 1.15 -0.38
CA ALA A 427 -16.99 0.16 0.17
C ALA A 427 -18.09 0.87 0.96
N LYS A 428 -19.34 0.64 0.53
CA LYS A 428 -20.53 1.04 1.27
C LYS A 428 -20.93 -0.09 2.22
N PRO A 429 -21.26 0.22 3.49
CA PRO A 429 -21.66 -0.79 4.47
C PRO A 429 -22.80 -1.68 3.95
N GLY A 430 -22.58 -2.99 3.93
CA GLY A 430 -23.60 -3.98 3.57
C GLY A 430 -23.80 -4.20 2.06
N GLU A 431 -23.07 -3.50 1.20
CA GLU A 431 -23.08 -3.75 -0.24
C GLU A 431 -22.02 -4.78 -0.64
N PRO A 432 -22.35 -5.75 -1.50
CA PRO A 432 -21.36 -6.69 -2.00
C PRO A 432 -20.38 -5.95 -2.92
N MET A 433 -19.09 -6.22 -2.74
CA MET A 433 -18.05 -5.65 -3.59
C MET A 433 -17.10 -6.74 -4.10
N GLU A 434 -16.43 -6.42 -5.20
CA GLU A 434 -15.34 -7.25 -5.69
C GLU A 434 -14.10 -7.08 -4.82
N GLY A 435 -13.36 -8.17 -4.60
CA GLY A 435 -12.14 -8.16 -3.81
C GLY A 435 -10.88 -7.96 -4.64
N HIS A 436 -9.75 -8.34 -4.07
CA HIS A 436 -8.45 -8.32 -4.74
C HIS A 436 -8.12 -9.70 -5.32
N PHE A 437 -8.29 -9.86 -6.64
CA PHE A 437 -8.11 -11.12 -7.37
C PHE A 437 -6.73 -11.75 -7.11
N CYS A 438 -5.63 -11.01 -7.30
CA CYS A 438 -4.28 -11.58 -7.12
C CYS A 438 -3.95 -11.99 -5.69
N LEU A 439 -4.54 -11.32 -4.69
CA LEU A 439 -4.26 -11.63 -3.28
C LEU A 439 -5.22 -12.69 -2.73
N ALA A 440 -6.23 -13.10 -3.50
CA ALA A 440 -7.36 -13.88 -3.01
C ALA A 440 -7.91 -13.30 -1.70
N ALA A 441 -8.07 -11.98 -1.64
CA ALA A 441 -8.50 -11.26 -0.44
C ALA A 441 -9.80 -10.49 -0.74
N PRO A 442 -10.94 -10.83 -0.12
CA PRO A 442 -12.20 -10.10 -0.35
C PRO A 442 -12.13 -8.67 0.17
N ASP A 443 -11.61 -8.50 1.39
CA ASP A 443 -11.62 -7.22 2.11
C ASP A 443 -10.20 -6.67 2.26
N TYR A 444 -9.73 -5.94 1.25
CA TYR A 444 -8.38 -5.37 1.22
C TYR A 444 -8.40 -3.86 0.97
N GLY A 445 -7.54 -3.13 1.68
CA GLY A 445 -7.33 -1.71 1.52
C GLY A 445 -6.02 -1.28 2.13
N HIS A 446 -5.44 -0.20 1.64
CA HIS A 446 -4.15 0.28 2.12
C HIS A 446 -4.33 1.09 3.40
N THR A 447 -3.59 0.70 4.44
CA THR A 447 -3.65 1.34 5.76
C THR A 447 -2.31 1.37 6.49
N THR A 448 -1.23 0.85 5.90
CA THR A 448 0.08 0.61 6.56
C THR A 448 1.18 1.58 6.14
N ALA A 449 0.91 2.59 5.30
CA ALA A 449 1.91 3.53 4.82
C ALA A 449 1.44 5.01 4.73
N PRO A 450 0.90 5.60 5.82
CA PRO A 450 0.30 6.94 5.80
C PRO A 450 1.31 8.09 5.61
N ASN A 451 2.62 7.90 5.79
CA ASN A 451 3.61 8.95 5.48
C ASN A 451 3.77 9.18 3.98
N ARG A 452 3.37 8.21 3.14
CA ARG A 452 3.64 8.20 1.70
C ARG A 452 2.45 7.84 0.81
N ARG A 453 1.28 7.55 1.38
CA ARG A 453 0.03 7.29 0.64
C ARG A 453 -1.15 7.98 1.33
N ALA A 454 -1.84 8.86 0.61
CA ALA A 454 -3.02 9.56 1.07
C ALA A 454 -4.22 8.63 1.32
N PRO A 455 -4.47 7.57 0.53
CA PRO A 455 -5.49 6.57 0.85
C PRO A 455 -5.32 5.97 2.26
N ASP A 456 -4.08 5.69 2.68
CA ASP A 456 -3.78 5.19 4.02
C ASP A 456 -4.09 6.24 5.09
N LEU A 457 -3.83 7.53 4.84
CA LEU A 457 -4.18 8.63 5.75
C LEU A 457 -5.70 8.80 5.89
N VAL A 458 -6.46 8.66 4.80
CA VAL A 458 -7.93 8.64 4.83
C VAL A 458 -8.43 7.49 5.68
N ASN A 459 -7.97 6.26 5.41
CA ASN A 459 -8.35 5.09 6.19
C ASN A 459 -7.91 5.21 7.66
N GLN A 460 -6.74 5.78 7.94
CA GLN A 460 -6.26 6.03 9.31
C GLN A 460 -7.22 6.94 10.09
N ARG A 461 -7.80 7.96 9.46
CA ARG A 461 -8.80 8.83 10.10
C ARG A 461 -10.08 8.08 10.43
N ILE A 462 -10.50 7.17 9.55
CA ILE A 462 -11.66 6.29 9.77
C ILE A 462 -11.37 5.30 10.91
N GLU A 463 -10.19 4.69 10.93
CA GLU A 463 -9.70 3.81 12.00
C GLU A 463 -9.71 4.52 13.37
N LYS A 464 -9.23 5.77 13.44
CA LYS A 464 -9.23 6.58 14.65
C LYS A 464 -10.65 6.95 15.09
N ALA A 465 -11.51 7.33 14.16
CA ALA A 465 -12.92 7.60 14.46
C ALA A 465 -13.62 6.37 15.05
N TYR A 466 -13.42 5.20 14.43
CA TYR A 466 -13.89 3.92 14.97
C TYR A 466 -13.37 3.65 16.39
N ALA A 467 -12.05 3.77 16.60
CA ALA A 467 -11.43 3.49 17.90
C ALA A 467 -11.91 4.44 19.02
N GLU A 468 -12.35 5.64 18.66
CA GLU A 468 -12.87 6.66 19.59
C GLU A 468 -14.40 6.65 19.67
N GLY A 469 -15.09 5.76 18.94
CA GLY A 469 -16.55 5.69 18.92
C GLY A 469 -17.24 6.88 18.25
N ARG A 470 -16.54 7.56 17.32
CA ARG A 470 -17.03 8.69 16.54
C ARG A 470 -17.55 8.24 15.18
N GLU A 471 -18.35 9.09 14.55
CA GLU A 471 -18.79 8.90 13.17
C GLU A 471 -17.63 9.01 12.17
N CYS A 472 -17.80 8.40 10.99
CA CYS A 472 -16.84 8.50 9.90
C CYS A 472 -16.58 9.97 9.55
N PRO A 473 -15.31 10.43 9.47
CA PRO A 473 -14.99 11.83 9.17
C PRO A 473 -15.14 12.18 7.69
N TYR A 474 -15.57 11.24 6.86
CA TYR A 474 -15.81 11.41 5.44
C TYR A 474 -17.21 10.93 5.07
N THR A 475 -17.86 11.73 4.23
CA THR A 475 -19.03 11.29 3.46
C THR A 475 -18.60 10.30 2.38
N VAL A 476 -19.57 9.54 1.86
CA VAL A 476 -19.29 8.56 0.80
C VAL A 476 -18.91 9.28 -0.49
N GLU A 477 -19.57 10.40 -0.79
CA GLU A 477 -19.31 11.24 -1.96
C GLU A 477 -17.90 11.83 -1.93
N GLU A 478 -17.43 12.32 -0.77
CA GLU A 478 -16.04 12.76 -0.59
C GLU A 478 -15.05 11.61 -0.86
N MET A 479 -15.33 10.39 -0.37
CA MET A 479 -14.45 9.24 -0.60
C MET A 479 -14.46 8.78 -2.06
N GLU A 480 -15.61 8.83 -2.74
CA GLU A 480 -15.71 8.46 -4.16
C GLU A 480 -14.86 9.42 -5.02
N ALA A 481 -14.95 10.73 -4.75
CA ALA A 481 -14.11 11.73 -5.41
C ALA A 481 -12.61 11.54 -5.11
N LEU A 482 -12.26 11.22 -3.87
CA LEU A 482 -10.87 10.93 -3.50
C LEU A 482 -10.36 9.65 -4.15
N ALA A 483 -11.18 8.59 -4.23
CA ALA A 483 -10.80 7.34 -4.88
C ALA A 483 -10.50 7.55 -6.36
N GLU A 484 -11.36 8.29 -7.08
CA GLU A 484 -11.13 8.65 -8.48
C GLU A 484 -9.83 9.44 -8.65
N HIS A 485 -9.60 10.46 -7.80
CA HIS A 485 -8.37 11.25 -7.82
C HIS A 485 -7.13 10.39 -7.59
N PHE A 486 -7.13 9.54 -6.56
CA PHE A 486 -5.99 8.67 -6.25
C PHE A 486 -5.70 7.65 -7.36
N ASN A 487 -6.73 7.15 -8.05
CA ASN A 487 -6.57 6.27 -9.21
C ASN A 487 -5.99 6.98 -10.44
N GLN A 488 -6.12 8.30 -10.53
CA GLN A 488 -5.53 9.09 -11.60
C GLN A 488 -4.08 9.46 -11.30
N GLN A 489 -3.74 9.70 -10.03
CA GLN A 489 -2.38 10.05 -9.61
C GLN A 489 -1.42 8.85 -9.60
N GLU A 490 -1.92 7.64 -9.34
CA GLU A 490 -1.15 6.38 -9.43
C GLU A 490 -1.08 5.84 -10.86
#